data_AF-A0A7J8JT93-F1
#
_entry.id   AF-A0A7J8JT93-F1
#
_cell.length_a   1.000
_cell.length_b   1.000
_cell.length_c   1.000
_cell.angle_alpha   90.00
_cell.angle_beta   90.00
_cell.angle_gamma   90.00
#
_symmetry.space_group_name_H-M   'P 1'
#
loop_
_entity.id
_entity.type
_entity.pdbx_description
1 polymer ?
#
loop_
_entity_poly.entity_id
_entity_poly.type
_entity_poly.pdbx_seq_one_letter_code
_entity_poly.pdbx_strand_id
1 'polypeptide(L)'
;MAKVLTPELYAELRAKSTPSGFTLDDVIQTGVDNPGHPYIMTVGCVAGDEESYDVFKELFDPIIEDRHGGYKPSDEHKTDLNPDNLQGGDDLDPNYVLSSRVRTGRSIRGFCLPPHCSRGERRAIEKLAVEALSSLDGDLAGRYYALKSMTDAEQQQLPSMTSFLPRSEAPSHTCHCHQPCCFLTYCLGSAHHAPLMLAAWQLSP
;
A
#
# COMPACT_ATOMS: atom_id res chain seq x y z
N MET A 1 -7.86 9.11 12.10
CA MET A 1 -9.28 8.73 12.14
C MET A 1 -9.93 9.06 13.49
N ALA A 2 -9.62 8.35 14.58
CA ALA A 2 -10.35 8.49 15.86
C ALA A 2 -10.32 9.91 16.49
N LYS A 3 -9.28 10.71 16.22
CA LYS A 3 -9.21 12.12 16.67
C LYS A 3 -10.15 13.07 15.92
N VAL A 4 -10.57 12.67 14.72
CA VAL A 4 -11.29 13.52 13.77
C VAL A 4 -12.77 13.14 13.71
N LEU A 5 -13.08 11.85 13.80
CA LEU A 5 -14.45 11.37 13.66
C LEU A 5 -15.32 11.84 14.84
N THR A 6 -16.37 12.62 14.54
CA THR A 6 -17.39 13.04 15.52
C THR A 6 -18.74 12.36 15.24
N PRO A 7 -19.66 12.32 16.21
CA PRO A 7 -21.00 11.79 15.99
C PRO A 7 -21.75 12.47 14.84
N GLU A 8 -21.60 13.79 14.69
CA GLU A 8 -22.22 14.58 13.63
C GLU A 8 -21.65 14.23 12.27
N LEU A 9 -20.31 14.15 12.17
CA LEU A 9 -19.62 13.77 10.93
C LEU A 9 -19.98 12.35 10.51
N TYR A 10 -20.03 11.41 11.46
CA TYR A 10 -20.46 10.04 11.18
C TYR A 10 -21.91 9.99 10.70
N ALA A 11 -22.83 10.71 11.34
CA ALA A 11 -24.24 10.75 10.94
C ALA A 11 -24.44 11.32 9.53
N GLU A 12 -23.63 12.30 9.12
CA GLU A 12 -23.63 12.87 7.78
C GLU A 12 -23.09 11.87 6.74
N LEU A 13 -21.93 11.27 7.02
CA LEU A 13 -21.20 10.47 6.05
C LEU A 13 -21.70 9.02 5.94
N ARG A 14 -22.35 8.45 6.98
CA ARG A 14 -22.78 7.04 7.00
C ARG A 14 -23.76 6.65 5.89
N ALA A 15 -24.51 7.62 5.35
CA ALA A 15 -25.48 7.39 4.30
C ALA A 15 -24.87 7.50 2.89
N LYS A 16 -23.61 7.95 2.79
CA LYS A 16 -22.88 8.07 1.53
C LYS A 16 -22.20 6.73 1.20
N SER A 17 -22.06 6.46 -0.09
CA SER A 17 -21.24 5.37 -0.62
C SER A 17 -20.58 5.84 -1.91
N THR A 18 -19.42 5.27 -2.23
CA THR A 18 -18.75 5.54 -3.50
C THR A 18 -19.50 4.84 -4.65
N PRO A 19 -19.21 5.18 -5.93
CA PRO A 19 -19.84 4.49 -7.06
C PRO A 19 -19.62 2.97 -7.08
N SER A 20 -18.52 2.49 -6.49
CA SER A 20 -18.22 1.06 -6.34
C SER A 20 -18.91 0.41 -5.13
N GLY A 21 -19.60 1.19 -4.30
CA GLY A 21 -20.30 0.74 -3.10
C GLY A 21 -19.46 0.73 -1.82
N PHE A 22 -18.28 1.35 -1.79
CA PHE A 22 -17.47 1.46 -0.57
C PHE A 22 -18.11 2.47 0.40
N THR A 23 -18.21 2.11 1.68
CA THR A 23 -18.95 2.90 2.68
C THR A 23 -18.02 3.54 3.72
N LEU A 24 -18.57 4.45 4.52
CA LEU A 24 -17.84 5.04 5.65
C LEU A 24 -17.37 3.97 6.65
N ASP A 25 -18.19 2.96 6.92
CA ASP A 25 -17.84 1.91 7.87
C ASP A 25 -16.64 1.11 7.35
N ASP A 26 -16.61 0.79 6.05
CA ASP A 26 -15.46 0.15 5.42
C ASP A 26 -14.18 1.01 5.51
N VAL A 27 -14.32 2.34 5.34
CA VAL A 27 -13.21 3.30 5.47
C VAL A 27 -12.59 3.26 6.87
N ILE A 28 -13.39 3.22 7.94
CA ILE A 28 -12.91 3.39 9.32
C ILE A 28 -12.66 2.08 10.07
N GLN A 29 -13.14 0.93 9.55
CA GLN A 29 -13.12 -0.35 10.25
C GLN A 29 -11.74 -0.69 10.84
N THR A 30 -10.67 -0.46 10.07
CA THR A 30 -9.30 -0.73 10.55
C THR A 30 -8.94 0.05 11.81
N GLY A 31 -9.34 1.32 11.93
CA GLY A 31 -9.05 2.14 13.10
C GLY A 31 -9.99 1.87 14.27
N VAL A 32 -11.18 1.33 14.01
CA VAL A 32 -12.09 0.84 15.06
C VAL A 32 -11.53 -0.43 15.69
N ASP A 33 -11.09 -1.39 14.88
CA ASP A 33 -10.56 -2.67 15.35
C ASP A 33 -9.16 -2.57 15.95
N ASN A 34 -8.40 -1.53 15.56
CA ASN A 34 -7.02 -1.33 15.97
C ASN A 34 -6.87 0.01 16.69
N PRO A 35 -7.06 0.07 18.02
CA PRO A 35 -7.02 1.31 18.79
C PRO A 35 -5.64 2.00 18.81
N GLY A 36 -4.60 1.34 18.28
CA GLY A 36 -3.29 1.92 18.02
C GLY A 36 -2.16 1.23 18.76
N HIS A 37 -0.99 1.85 18.72
CA HIS A 37 0.23 1.38 19.39
C HIS A 37 0.83 2.52 20.23
N PRO A 38 1.35 2.26 21.46
CA PRO A 38 1.79 3.33 22.38
C PRO A 38 2.84 4.29 21.82
N TYR A 39 3.64 3.85 20.85
CA TYR A 39 4.76 4.62 20.30
C TYR A 39 4.55 5.10 18.87
N ILE A 40 3.51 4.61 18.17
CA ILE A 40 3.31 4.90 16.75
C ILE A 40 1.84 5.21 16.52
N MET A 41 1.57 6.44 16.05
CA MET A 41 0.23 6.85 15.67
C MET A 41 -0.10 6.33 14.27
N THR A 42 -1.08 5.45 14.17
CA THR A 42 -1.64 4.97 12.90
C THR A 42 -2.70 5.94 12.38
N VAL A 43 -2.96 5.89 11.07
CA VAL A 43 -3.99 6.73 10.42
C VAL A 43 -5.40 6.28 10.83
N GLY A 44 -5.64 4.96 10.81
CA GLY A 44 -6.89 4.35 11.26
C GLY A 44 -8.06 4.44 10.25
N CYS A 45 -7.78 4.75 8.99
CA CYS A 45 -8.75 4.65 7.90
C CYS A 45 -8.06 4.35 6.57
N VAL A 46 -8.82 3.90 5.58
CA VAL A 46 -8.35 3.57 4.22
C VAL A 46 -9.34 3.97 3.14
N ALA A 47 -8.85 4.14 1.92
CA ALA A 47 -9.67 4.27 0.73
C ALA A 47 -9.90 2.90 0.07
N GLY A 48 -11.12 2.69 -0.42
CA GLY A 48 -11.49 1.49 -1.18
C GLY A 48 -11.37 1.70 -2.69
N ASP A 49 -11.41 2.94 -3.15
CA ASP A 49 -11.33 3.37 -4.55
C ASP A 49 -10.82 4.82 -4.64
N GLU A 50 -10.70 5.36 -5.87
CA GLU A 50 -10.24 6.74 -6.10
C GLU A 50 -11.26 7.74 -5.51
N GLU A 51 -12.55 7.49 -5.71
CA GLU A 51 -13.66 8.34 -5.30
C GLU A 51 -13.85 8.42 -3.77
N SER A 52 -13.30 7.46 -3.01
CA SER A 52 -13.32 7.48 -1.54
C SER A 52 -12.76 8.80 -0.98
N TYR A 53 -11.73 9.36 -1.61
CA TYR A 53 -11.13 10.62 -1.18
C TYR A 53 -12.05 11.82 -1.40
N ASP A 54 -12.94 11.78 -2.39
CA ASP A 54 -13.89 12.85 -2.69
C ASP A 54 -15.19 12.70 -1.87
N VAL A 55 -15.75 11.49 -1.81
CA VAL A 55 -17.03 11.21 -1.15
C VAL A 55 -16.94 11.39 0.37
N PHE A 56 -15.79 11.05 0.95
CA PHE A 56 -15.52 11.14 2.38
C PHE A 56 -14.45 12.18 2.71
N LYS A 57 -14.30 13.20 1.85
CA LYS A 57 -13.32 14.29 2.02
C LYS A 57 -13.41 14.96 3.39
N GLU A 58 -14.61 15.13 3.94
CA GLU A 58 -14.79 15.78 5.24
C GLU A 58 -14.12 15.00 6.39
N LEU A 59 -13.91 13.69 6.21
CA LEU A 59 -13.11 12.86 7.10
C LEU A 59 -11.64 12.80 6.67
N PHE A 60 -11.34 12.62 5.38
CA PHE A 60 -9.97 12.43 4.89
C PHE A 60 -9.11 13.68 4.98
N ASP A 61 -9.63 14.85 4.59
CA ASP A 61 -8.92 16.13 4.56
C ASP A 61 -8.23 16.46 5.89
N PRO A 62 -8.95 16.52 7.04
CA PRO A 62 -8.32 16.79 8.34
C PRO A 62 -7.35 15.70 8.78
N ILE A 63 -7.56 14.43 8.37
CA ILE A 63 -6.64 13.33 8.68
C ILE A 63 -5.34 13.47 7.89
N ILE A 64 -5.42 13.84 6.61
CA ILE A 64 -4.28 14.07 5.73
C ILE A 64 -3.48 15.27 6.25
N GLU A 65 -4.14 16.37 6.59
CA GLU A 65 -3.48 17.56 7.13
C GLU A 65 -2.69 17.24 8.41
N ASP A 66 -3.30 16.54 9.38
CA ASP A 66 -2.62 16.13 10.62
C ASP A 66 -1.46 15.17 10.33
N ARG A 67 -1.66 14.17 9.45
CA ARG A 67 -0.66 13.14 9.17
C ARG A 67 0.54 13.67 8.39
N HIS A 68 0.34 14.69 7.56
CA HIS A 68 1.35 15.25 6.66
C HIS A 68 1.88 16.61 7.13
N GLY A 69 1.73 16.94 8.42
CA GLY A 69 2.39 18.10 9.03
C GLY A 69 1.82 19.44 8.59
N GLY A 70 0.49 19.52 8.39
CA GLY A 70 -0.20 20.74 7.98
C GLY A 70 -0.38 20.91 6.48
N TYR A 71 -0.22 19.83 5.69
CA TYR A 71 -0.48 19.84 4.25
C TYR A 71 -2.00 19.93 4.00
N LYS A 72 -2.46 21.08 3.52
CA LYS A 72 -3.88 21.41 3.42
C LYS A 72 -4.51 20.80 2.18
N PRO A 73 -5.84 20.58 2.19
CA PRO A 73 -6.57 20.16 0.98
C PRO A 73 -6.45 21.13 -0.20
N SER A 74 -6.16 22.41 0.08
CA SER A 74 -5.92 23.44 -0.93
C SER A 74 -4.51 23.43 -1.52
N ASP A 75 -3.58 22.66 -0.93
CA ASP A 75 -2.20 22.62 -1.38
C ASP A 75 -2.04 21.66 -2.57
N GLU A 76 -1.27 22.07 -3.58
CA GLU A 76 -1.03 21.27 -4.78
C GLU A 76 0.29 20.48 -4.69
N HIS A 77 0.20 19.15 -4.84
CA HIS A 77 1.37 18.29 -4.75
C HIS A 77 2.17 18.35 -6.05
N LYS A 78 3.46 18.68 -5.94
CA LYS A 78 4.38 18.69 -7.08
C LYS A 78 5.18 17.39 -7.10
N THR A 79 5.10 16.67 -8.21
CA THR A 79 5.90 15.46 -8.45
C THR A 79 7.12 15.80 -9.30
N ASP A 80 8.30 15.42 -8.81
CA ASP A 80 9.56 15.48 -9.54
C ASP A 80 10.23 14.10 -9.48
N LEU A 81 10.40 13.49 -10.64
CA LEU A 81 11.06 12.19 -10.82
C LEU A 81 12.31 12.31 -11.70
N ASN A 82 12.86 13.53 -11.85
CA ASN A 82 14.10 13.75 -12.57
C ASN A 82 15.30 13.42 -11.65
N PRO A 83 16.07 12.34 -11.91
CA PRO A 83 17.22 12.00 -11.09
C PRO A 83 18.34 13.06 -11.16
N ASP A 84 18.41 13.86 -12.23
CA ASP A 84 19.44 14.89 -12.39
C ASP A 84 19.32 16.04 -11.36
N ASN A 85 18.14 16.16 -10.73
CA ASN A 85 17.91 17.14 -9.67
C ASN A 85 18.44 16.66 -8.29
N LEU A 86 18.87 15.39 -8.18
CA LEU A 86 19.46 14.86 -6.96
C LEU A 86 20.84 15.48 -6.72
N GLN A 87 21.05 15.99 -5.50
CA GLN A 87 22.33 16.57 -5.08
C GLN A 87 22.87 15.73 -3.92
N GLY A 88 24.04 15.11 -4.12
CA GLY A 88 24.69 14.22 -3.14
C GLY A 88 24.14 12.78 -3.16
N GLY A 89 24.62 11.96 -2.23
CA GLY A 89 24.30 10.52 -2.16
C GLY A 89 25.37 9.61 -2.78
N ASP A 90 26.34 10.20 -3.47
CA ASP A 90 27.44 9.50 -4.14
C ASP A 90 28.59 9.16 -3.16
N ASP A 91 28.60 9.80 -1.99
CA ASP A 91 29.69 9.80 -1.00
C ASP A 91 29.29 9.20 0.36
N LEU A 92 28.23 8.39 0.38
CA LEU A 92 27.79 7.70 1.59
C LEU A 92 28.91 6.78 2.12
N ASP A 93 29.34 6.99 3.37
CA ASP A 93 30.43 6.21 3.96
C ASP A 93 30.01 4.73 4.14
N PRO A 94 30.68 3.79 3.45
CA PRO A 94 30.33 2.38 3.49
C PRO A 94 30.57 1.72 4.86
N ASN A 95 31.32 2.37 5.76
CA ASN A 95 31.47 1.89 7.14
C ASN A 95 30.19 2.09 7.97
N TYR A 96 29.29 2.97 7.54
CA TYR A 96 28.04 3.31 8.23
C TYR A 96 26.80 2.89 7.42
N VAL A 97 26.81 3.09 6.11
CA VAL A 97 25.66 2.78 5.25
C VAL A 97 25.83 1.41 4.60
N LEU A 98 25.06 0.43 5.11
CA LEU A 98 25.12 -0.95 4.62
C LEU A 98 24.36 -1.15 3.28
N SER A 99 23.26 -0.43 3.08
CA SER A 99 22.47 -0.50 1.85
C SER A 99 21.55 0.71 1.71
N SER A 100 21.22 1.07 0.46
CA SER A 100 20.29 2.15 0.12
C SER A 100 19.11 1.57 -0.66
N ARG A 101 17.89 2.04 -0.35
CA ARG A 101 16.66 1.56 -1.00
C ARG A 101 15.62 2.67 -1.17
N VAL A 102 15.07 2.77 -2.37
CA VAL A 102 13.94 3.64 -2.70
C VAL A 102 12.71 2.78 -2.99
N ARG A 103 11.55 3.15 -2.43
CA ARG A 103 10.26 2.46 -2.67
C ARG A 103 9.16 3.47 -2.91
N THR A 104 8.29 3.17 -3.86
CA THR A 104 7.02 3.89 -4.07
C THR A 104 5.89 2.92 -4.39
N GLY A 105 4.64 3.38 -4.32
CA GLY A 105 3.45 2.61 -4.68
C GLY A 105 2.67 3.31 -5.80
N ARG A 106 1.97 2.53 -6.63
CA ARG A 106 1.10 3.04 -7.70
C ARG A 106 -0.21 2.27 -7.70
N SER A 107 -1.29 2.97 -8.00
CA SER A 107 -2.62 2.40 -8.22
C SER A 107 -3.01 2.62 -9.68
N ILE A 108 -3.79 1.70 -10.25
CA ILE A 108 -4.27 1.79 -11.63
C ILE A 108 -5.70 2.35 -11.60
N ARG A 109 -5.92 3.48 -12.27
CA ARG A 109 -7.24 4.11 -12.38
C ARG A 109 -8.26 3.14 -12.99
N GLY A 110 -9.49 3.19 -12.48
CA GLY A 110 -10.60 2.34 -12.93
C GLY A 110 -10.65 0.97 -12.24
N PHE A 111 -9.75 0.70 -11.28
CA PHE A 111 -9.82 -0.45 -10.41
C PHE A 111 -9.93 -0.01 -8.95
N CYS A 112 -10.71 -0.76 -8.15
CA CYS A 112 -10.75 -0.53 -6.73
C CYS A 112 -9.38 -0.87 -6.06
N LEU A 113 -9.13 -0.25 -4.92
CA LEU A 113 -7.95 -0.45 -4.09
C LEU A 113 -8.04 -1.78 -3.33
N PRO A 114 -6.92 -2.29 -2.76
CA PRO A 114 -6.87 -3.59 -2.09
C PRO A 114 -7.97 -3.88 -1.06
N PRO A 115 -8.49 -2.91 -0.27
CA PRO A 115 -9.58 -3.14 0.67
C PRO A 115 -10.91 -3.54 0.02
N HIS A 116 -11.17 -3.10 -1.22
CA HIS A 116 -12.48 -3.24 -1.87
C HIS A 116 -12.44 -4.01 -3.21
N CYS A 117 -11.27 -4.20 -3.80
CA CYS A 117 -11.16 -4.85 -5.10
C CYS A 117 -11.68 -6.29 -5.12
N SER A 118 -12.45 -6.59 -6.16
CA SER A 118 -12.91 -7.94 -6.44
C SER A 118 -11.76 -8.85 -6.90
N ARG A 119 -11.99 -10.18 -6.85
CA ARG A 119 -11.05 -11.15 -7.43
C ARG A 119 -10.84 -10.93 -8.93
N GLY A 120 -11.84 -10.42 -9.65
CA GLY A 120 -11.76 -10.15 -11.08
C GLY A 120 -10.84 -8.96 -11.39
N GLU A 121 -11.06 -7.85 -10.70
CA GLU A 121 -10.21 -6.66 -10.80
C GLU A 121 -8.75 -6.96 -10.44
N ARG A 122 -8.51 -7.68 -9.34
CA ARG A 122 -7.15 -8.02 -8.92
C ARG A 122 -6.41 -8.88 -9.96
N ARG A 123 -7.09 -9.80 -10.66
CA ARG A 123 -6.52 -10.57 -11.79
C ARG A 123 -6.20 -9.71 -13.00
N ALA A 124 -7.07 -8.74 -13.29
CA ALA A 124 -6.84 -7.82 -14.39
C ALA A 124 -5.61 -6.94 -14.12
N ILE A 125 -5.47 -6.42 -12.89
CA ILE A 125 -4.27 -5.68 -12.45
C ILE A 125 -3.02 -6.55 -12.56
N GLU A 126 -3.06 -7.79 -12.07
CA GLU A 126 -1.94 -8.74 -12.16
C GLU A 126 -1.50 -8.93 -13.62
N LYS A 127 -2.46 -9.21 -14.52
CA LYS A 127 -2.19 -9.38 -15.95
C LYS A 127 -1.53 -8.14 -16.56
N LEU A 128 -2.08 -6.95 -16.28
CA LEU A 128 -1.52 -5.68 -16.78
C LEU A 128 -0.10 -5.44 -16.27
N ALA A 129 0.15 -5.71 -15.00
CA ALA A 129 1.48 -5.57 -14.40
C ALA A 129 2.48 -6.54 -15.03
N VAL A 130 2.10 -7.81 -15.22
CA VAL A 130 2.96 -8.81 -15.87
C VAL A 130 3.27 -8.41 -17.30
N GLU A 131 2.28 -7.98 -18.07
CA GLU A 131 2.45 -7.55 -19.46
C GLU A 131 3.40 -6.35 -19.57
N ALA A 132 3.20 -5.32 -18.73
CA ALA A 132 4.05 -4.14 -18.71
C ALA A 132 5.50 -4.47 -18.27
N LEU A 133 5.67 -5.21 -17.17
CA LEU A 133 7.00 -5.55 -16.66
C LEU A 133 7.75 -6.50 -17.59
N SER A 134 7.05 -7.37 -18.30
CA SER A 134 7.64 -8.27 -19.30
C SER A 134 8.07 -7.57 -20.59
N SER A 135 7.67 -6.31 -20.78
CA SER A 135 8.17 -5.47 -21.88
C SER A 135 9.48 -4.74 -21.54
N LEU A 136 9.92 -4.76 -20.28
CA LEU A 136 11.18 -4.16 -19.87
C LEU A 136 12.36 -4.99 -20.36
N ASP A 137 13.37 -4.31 -20.90
CA ASP A 137 14.60 -4.88 -21.43
C ASP A 137 15.84 -4.32 -20.70
N GLY A 138 17.03 -4.73 -21.15
CA GLY A 138 18.30 -4.27 -20.58
C GLY A 138 18.47 -4.65 -19.11
N ASP A 139 18.90 -3.68 -18.31
CA ASP A 139 19.11 -3.78 -16.86
C ASP A 139 17.79 -3.85 -16.05
N LEU A 140 16.66 -3.54 -16.70
CA LEU A 140 15.33 -3.60 -16.11
C LEU A 140 14.57 -4.89 -16.47
N ALA A 141 15.15 -5.72 -17.34
CA ALA A 141 14.60 -7.03 -17.69
C ALA A 141 14.51 -7.91 -16.44
N GLY A 142 13.46 -8.73 -16.33
CA GLY A 142 13.27 -9.56 -15.16
C GLY A 142 12.29 -10.71 -15.36
N ARG A 143 11.94 -11.35 -14.24
CA ARG A 143 11.04 -12.48 -14.21
C ARG A 143 9.96 -12.30 -13.16
N TYR A 144 8.75 -12.66 -13.56
CA TYR A 144 7.57 -12.73 -12.71
C TYR A 144 7.51 -14.06 -11.93
N TYR A 145 7.20 -13.97 -10.64
CA TYR A 145 6.97 -15.11 -9.78
C TYR A 145 5.62 -14.96 -9.05
N ALA A 146 4.64 -15.77 -9.45
CA ALA A 146 3.37 -15.87 -8.74
C ALA A 146 3.53 -16.69 -7.45
N LEU A 147 3.15 -16.16 -6.29
CA LEU A 147 3.31 -16.90 -5.02
C LEU A 147 2.52 -18.22 -5.01
N LYS A 148 1.40 -18.31 -5.73
CA LYS A 148 0.57 -19.53 -5.78
C LYS A 148 1.29 -20.73 -6.39
N SER A 149 2.18 -20.50 -7.34
CA SER A 149 2.89 -21.55 -8.10
C SER A 149 4.39 -21.57 -7.82
N MET A 150 4.83 -20.85 -6.79
CA MET A 150 6.23 -20.78 -6.40
C MET A 150 6.64 -22.09 -5.74
N THR A 151 7.76 -22.66 -6.17
CA THR A 151 8.35 -23.85 -5.54
C THR A 151 9.09 -23.48 -4.25
N ASP A 152 9.25 -24.43 -3.33
CA ASP A 152 10.05 -24.21 -2.11
C ASP A 152 11.48 -23.76 -2.43
N ALA A 153 12.06 -24.28 -3.53
CA ALA A 153 13.37 -23.89 -4.00
C ALA A 153 13.41 -22.43 -4.47
N GLU A 154 12.42 -21.98 -5.25
CA GLU A 154 12.30 -20.56 -5.64
C GLU A 154 12.07 -19.67 -4.40
N GLN A 155 11.22 -20.11 -3.46
CA GLN A 155 10.98 -19.41 -2.20
C GLN A 155 12.24 -19.29 -1.33
N GLN A 156 13.11 -20.30 -1.36
CA GLN A 156 14.42 -20.34 -0.70
C GLN A 156 15.56 -19.68 -1.49
N GLN A 157 15.38 -19.35 -2.78
CA GLN A 157 16.31 -18.52 -3.56
C GLN A 157 15.97 -17.03 -3.53
N LEU A 158 14.72 -16.71 -3.22
CA LEU A 158 14.25 -15.35 -2.93
C LEU A 158 14.54 -14.81 -1.51
N PRO A 159 15.31 -15.42 -0.56
CA PRO A 159 15.49 -14.86 0.77
C PRO A 159 16.50 -13.72 0.82
N SER A 160 17.31 -13.44 -0.21
CA SER A 160 17.94 -12.10 -0.32
C SER A 160 16.90 -11.00 -0.57
N MET A 161 15.69 -11.38 -1.00
CA MET A 161 14.48 -10.56 -1.09
C MET A 161 13.55 -10.74 0.11
N THR A 162 14.03 -11.19 1.29
CA THR A 162 13.21 -11.29 2.52
C THR A 162 12.57 -9.97 2.97
N SER A 163 13.02 -8.84 2.41
CA SER A 163 12.41 -7.52 2.57
C SER A 163 11.32 -7.20 1.53
N PHE A 164 11.10 -8.06 0.52
CA PHE A 164 10.14 -7.87 -0.57
C PHE A 164 9.01 -8.90 -0.58
N LEU A 165 9.26 -10.13 -0.10
CA LEU A 165 8.23 -11.18 -0.11
C LEU A 165 7.39 -11.22 1.17
N PRO A 166 6.07 -11.38 1.03
CA PRO A 166 5.17 -11.66 2.13
C PRO A 166 5.53 -12.90 2.98
N ARG A 167 5.74 -12.77 4.30
CA ARG A 167 5.95 -13.91 5.24
C ARG A 167 4.83 -14.05 6.27
N SER A 168 4.51 -15.31 6.60
CA SER A 168 3.39 -15.67 7.46
C SER A 168 3.76 -15.55 8.93
N GLU A 169 5.05 -15.59 9.22
CA GLU A 169 5.60 -15.70 10.56
C GLU A 169 6.89 -14.85 10.66
N ALA A 170 6.75 -13.60 11.13
CA ALA A 170 7.78 -12.89 11.91
C ALA A 170 7.23 -11.55 12.42
N PRO A 171 7.22 -11.29 13.75
CA PRO A 171 6.99 -9.96 14.28
C PRO A 171 8.27 -9.15 14.11
N SER A 172 8.45 -8.50 12.97
CA SER A 172 9.53 -7.51 12.82
C SER A 172 9.02 -6.14 13.28
N HIS A 173 9.79 -5.50 14.16
CA HIS A 173 9.49 -4.20 14.81
C HIS A 173 9.51 -2.99 13.87
N THR A 174 9.42 -3.22 12.56
CA THR A 174 9.24 -2.16 11.57
C THR A 174 8.05 -2.54 10.72
N CYS A 175 7.08 -1.63 10.58
CA CYS A 175 5.84 -1.85 9.85
C CYS A 175 6.12 -2.02 8.34
N HIS A 176 6.59 -3.20 7.96
CA HIS A 176 6.81 -3.63 6.59
C HIS A 176 5.71 -4.63 6.25
N CYS A 177 4.52 -4.12 5.88
CA CYS A 177 3.37 -4.90 5.44
C CYS A 177 3.73 -5.79 4.24
N HIS A 178 4.11 -7.03 4.48
CA HIS A 178 4.39 -8.01 3.44
C HIS A 178 3.76 -9.32 3.93
N GLN A 179 2.55 -9.62 3.48
CA GLN A 179 1.58 -10.62 3.96
C GLN A 179 0.63 -10.03 4.99
N PRO A 180 -0.68 -10.30 4.87
CA PRO A 180 -1.65 -9.76 5.80
C PRO A 180 -1.65 -10.57 7.11
N CYS A 181 -0.47 -10.69 7.73
CA CYS A 181 -0.32 -11.16 9.10
C CYS A 181 -0.39 -9.99 10.08
N CYS A 182 -0.23 -8.76 9.59
CA CYS A 182 -0.54 -7.57 10.38
C CYS A 182 -2.06 -7.49 10.55
N PHE A 183 -2.53 -7.46 11.80
CA PHE A 183 -3.95 -7.36 12.15
C PHE A 183 -4.63 -6.16 11.46
N LEU A 184 -3.88 -5.06 11.27
CA LEU A 184 -4.32 -3.91 10.46
C LEU A 184 -4.69 -4.34 9.03
N THR A 185 -3.83 -5.06 8.32
CA THR A 185 -4.07 -5.52 6.93
C THR A 185 -5.16 -6.58 6.85
N TYR A 186 -5.36 -7.35 7.92
CA TYR A 186 -6.45 -8.32 8.00
C TYR A 186 -7.81 -7.64 8.16
N CYS A 187 -7.94 -6.72 9.12
CA CYS A 187 -9.15 -5.90 9.34
C CYS A 187 -9.53 -5.06 8.11
N LEU A 188 -8.56 -4.78 7.23
CA LEU A 188 -8.78 -4.03 6.00
C LEU A 188 -9.47 -4.81 4.87
N GLY A 189 -9.82 -6.09 5.06
CA GLY A 189 -10.32 -6.95 3.99
C GLY A 189 -9.29 -7.24 2.88
N SER A 190 -8.14 -6.55 2.89
CA SER A 190 -7.02 -6.69 1.96
C SER A 190 -6.39 -8.09 2.02
N ALA A 191 -6.66 -8.83 3.10
CA ALA A 191 -6.26 -10.21 3.30
C ALA A 191 -7.15 -11.24 2.60
N HIS A 192 -8.36 -10.86 2.17
CA HIS A 192 -9.23 -11.77 1.47
C HIS A 192 -8.51 -12.26 0.21
N HIS A 193 -8.34 -13.59 0.11
CA HIS A 193 -7.67 -14.25 -1.01
C HIS A 193 -6.17 -13.96 -1.11
N ALA A 194 -5.49 -13.61 -0.01
CA ALA A 194 -4.06 -13.27 0.00
C ALA A 194 -3.12 -14.21 -0.81
N PRO A 195 -3.21 -15.55 -0.72
CA PRO A 195 -2.30 -16.39 -1.50
C PRO A 195 -2.64 -16.42 -3.00
N LEU A 196 -3.80 -15.91 -3.42
CA LEU A 196 -4.23 -16.05 -4.81
C LEU A 196 -3.46 -15.16 -5.77
N MET A 197 -2.88 -14.01 -5.37
CA MET A 197 -2.30 -13.04 -6.31
C MET A 197 -1.26 -12.07 -5.68
N LEU A 198 -0.51 -12.51 -4.67
CA LEU A 198 0.73 -11.83 -4.33
C LEU A 198 1.81 -12.33 -5.30
N ALA A 199 2.69 -11.46 -5.75
CA ALA A 199 3.75 -11.80 -6.68
C ALA A 199 4.96 -10.89 -6.53
N ALA A 200 6.09 -11.35 -7.05
CA ALA A 200 7.32 -10.57 -7.14
C ALA A 200 7.81 -10.52 -8.58
N TRP A 201 8.40 -9.39 -8.94
CA TRP A 201 9.21 -9.24 -10.14
C TRP A 201 10.66 -9.08 -9.72
N GLN A 202 11.54 -9.92 -10.25
CA GLN A 202 12.97 -9.88 -9.97
C GLN A 202 13.73 -9.54 -11.24
N LEU A 203 14.62 -8.53 -11.15
CA LEU A 203 15.53 -8.21 -12.24
C LEU A 203 16.45 -9.38 -12.55
N SER A 204 16.74 -9.58 -13.83
CA SER A 204 17.70 -10.59 -14.28
C SER A 204 19.11 -10.15 -13.85
N PRO A 205 19.97 -11.10 -13.46
CA PRO A 205 21.34 -10.80 -13.09
C PRO A 205 22.18 -10.31 -14.27
#